data_AF-A0A9D1LH47-F1
#
_entry.id   AF-A0A9D1LH47-F1
#
_cell.length_a   1.000
_cell.length_b   1.000
_cell.length_c   1.000
_cell.angle_alpha   90.00
_cell.angle_beta   90.00
_cell.angle_gamma   90.00
#
_symmetry.space_group_name_H-M   'P 1'
#
loop_
_entity.id
_entity.type
_entity.pdbx_description
1 polymer ?
#
loop_
_entity_poly.entity_id
_entity_poly.type
_entity_poly.pdbx_seq_one_letter_code
_entity_poly.pdbx_strand_id
1 'polypeptide(L)' 'SMQNVDDSYRLIETAKLGCEQAKENLRMMHDRYDSGMCSLTDLLDAQSQWSQSQSNMIEAQTQYKIHETEYLRVVGRLE' A
#
# COMPACT_ATOMS: atom_id res chain seq x y z
N SER A 1 -20.22 -2.32 8.39
CA SER A 1 -20.66 -1.39 9.46
C SER A 1 -19.83 -0.11 9.38
N MET A 2 -20.22 0.97 10.06
CA MET A 2 -19.39 2.20 10.14
C MET A 2 -17.96 1.88 10.64
N GLN A 3 -17.84 0.96 11.60
CA GLN A 3 -16.54 0.49 12.10
C GLN A 3 -15.65 -0.10 11.00
N ASN A 4 -16.18 -0.99 10.15
CA ASN A 4 -15.37 -1.57 9.07
C ASN A 4 -14.88 -0.51 8.06
N VAL A 5 -15.66 0.55 7.83
CA VAL A 5 -15.27 1.67 6.97
C VAL A 5 -14.12 2.45 7.61
N ASP A 6 -14.19 2.75 8.91
CA ASP A 6 -13.11 3.42 9.65
C ASP A 6 -11.83 2.57 9.70
N ASP A 7 -11.95 1.28 10.04
CA ASP A 7 -10.82 0.37 10.11
C ASP A 7 -10.10 0.24 8.75
N SER A 8 -10.87 0.09 7.66
CA SER A 8 -10.29 0.03 6.32
C SER A 8 -9.67 1.35 5.85
N TYR A 9 -10.20 2.49 6.28
CA TYR A 9 -9.58 3.79 6.03
C TYR A 9 -8.21 3.89 6.70
N ARG A 10 -8.10 3.49 7.97
CA ARG A 10 -6.82 3.49 8.71
C ARG A 10 -5.80 2.50 8.13
N LEU A 11 -6.28 1.38 7.58
CA LEU A 11 -5.44 0.44 6.83
C LEU A 11 -4.87 1.08 5.55
N ILE A 12 -5.65 1.89 4.82
CA ILE A 12 -5.13 2.65 3.68
C ILE A 12 -4.02 3.60 4.11
N GLU A 13 -4.20 4.35 5.20
CA GLU A 13 -3.18 5.29 5.69
C GLU A 13 -1.88 4.57 6.04
N THR A 14 -2.00 3.43 6.74
CA THR A 14 -0.85 2.59 7.10
C THR A 14 -0.15 2.01 5.86
N ALA A 15 -0.92 1.49 4.90
CA ALA A 15 -0.38 0.94 3.66
C ALA A 15 0.30 2.02 2.80
N LYS A 16 -0.25 3.24 2.77
CA LYS A 16 0.35 4.39 2.09
C LYS A 16 1.70 4.76 2.71
N LEU A 17 1.78 4.87 4.03
CA LEU A 17 3.04 5.10 4.74
C LEU A 17 4.08 4.02 4.44
N GLY A 18 3.68 2.74 4.47
CA GLY A 18 4.55 1.62 4.12
C GLY A 18 5.06 1.68 2.68
N CYS A 19 4.19 2.07 1.74
CA CYS A 19 4.54 2.23 0.33
C CYS A 19 5.56 3.37 0.12
N GLU A 20 5.38 4.52 0.77
CA GLU A 20 6.36 5.62 0.70
C GLU A 20 7.72 5.21 1.30
N GLN A 21 7.71 4.47 2.41
CA GLN A 21 8.95 3.97 3.01
C GLN A 21 9.68 2.96 2.11
N ALA A 22 8.94 2.04 1.48
CA ALA A 22 9.52 1.09 0.54
C ALA A 22 10.05 1.77 -0.73
N LYS A 23 9.38 2.84 -1.19
CA LYS A 23 9.83 3.67 -2.31
C LYS A 23 11.14 4.38 -2.00
N GLU A 24 11.28 4.96 -0.80
CA GLU A 24 12.53 5.58 -0.38
C GLU A 24 13.65 4.55 -0.23
N ASN A 25 13.35 3.35 0.28
CA ASN A 25 14.32 2.26 0.32
C ASN A 25 14.80 1.86 -1.09
N LEU A 26 13.88 1.71 -2.04
CA LEU A 26 14.22 1.44 -3.44
C LEU A 26 15.12 2.54 -4.03
N ARG A 27 14.81 3.81 -3.76
CA ARG A 27 15.65 4.94 -4.19
C ARG A 27 17.07 4.83 -3.63
N MET A 28 17.21 4.57 -2.34
CA MET A 28 18.53 4.38 -1.70
C MET A 28 19.29 3.18 -2.27
N MET A 29 18.62 2.06 -2.56
CA MET A 29 19.27 0.89 -3.15
C MET A 29 19.70 1.13 -4.59
N HIS A 30 18.94 1.92 -5.35
CA HIS A 30 19.35 2.36 -6.68
C HIS A 30 20.63 3.20 -6.62
N ASP A 31 20.68 4.21 -5.74
CA ASP A 31 21.87 5.07 -5.54
C ASP A 31 23.10 4.23 -5.14
N ARG A 32 22.90 3.21 -4.28
CA ARG A 32 23.97 2.30 -3.85
C ARG A 32 24.42 1.36 -4.94
N TYR A 33 23.50 0.83 -5.75
CA TYR A 33 23.83 -0.04 -6.87
C TYR A 33 24.65 0.71 -7.92
N ASP A 34 24.22 1.91 -8.29
CA ASP A 34 24.93 2.78 -9.24
C ASP A 34 26.34 3.14 -8.77
N SER A 35 26.53 3.24 -7.45
CA SER A 35 27.83 3.49 -6.82
C SER A 35 28.66 2.22 -6.59
N GLY A 36 28.16 1.03 -6.97
CA GLY A 36 28.82 -0.26 -6.73
C GLY A 36 28.86 -0.71 -5.27
N MET A 37 28.02 -0.13 -4.40
CA MET A 37 27.98 -0.40 -2.96
C MET A 37 26.99 -1.50 -2.54
N CYS A 38 26.11 -1.95 -3.45
CA CYS A 38 25.24 -3.12 -3.24
C CYS A 38 25.15 -3.98 -4.50
N SER A 39 24.66 -5.20 -4.35
CA SER A 39 24.46 -6.11 -5.47
C SER A 39 23.20 -5.79 -6.27
N LEU A 40 23.10 -6.32 -7.50
CA LEU A 40 21.85 -6.27 -8.27
C LEU A 40 20.72 -6.98 -7.54
N THR A 41 21.01 -8.07 -6.81
CA THR A 41 20.02 -8.80 -6.02
C THR A 41 19.41 -7.91 -4.94
N ASP A 42 20.22 -7.12 -4.22
CA ASP A 42 19.72 -6.19 -3.20
C ASP A 42 18.76 -5.13 -3.79
N LEU A 43 19.09 -4.64 -5.00
CA LEU A 43 18.22 -3.70 -5.73
C LEU A 43 16.90 -4.36 -6.15
N LEU A 44 16.96 -5.58 -6.68
CA LEU A 44 15.77 -6.34 -7.09
C LEU A 44 14.88 -6.69 -5.90
N ASP A 45 15.46 -7.01 -4.74
CA ASP A 45 14.72 -7.25 -3.50
C ASP A 45 13.98 -5.99 -3.04
N ALA A 46 14.64 -4.82 -3.07
CA ALA A 46 13.98 -3.56 -2.75
C ALA A 46 12.86 -3.21 -3.75
N GLN A 47 13.05 -3.51 -5.04
CA GLN A 47 12.04 -3.31 -6.07
C GLN A 47 10.83 -4.23 -5.87
N SER A 48 11.07 -5.48 -5.50
CA SER A 48 10.03 -6.46 -5.16
C SER A 48 9.23 -5.99 -3.93
N GLN A 49 9.90 -5.56 -2.86
CA GLN A 49 9.26 -5.03 -1.65
C GLN A 49 8.39 -3.79 -1.94
N TRP A 50 8.90 -2.85 -2.75
CA TRP A 50 8.11 -1.69 -3.17
C TRP A 50 6.89 -2.11 -3.99
N SER A 51 7.05 -3.04 -4.92
CA SER A 51 5.94 -3.55 -5.74
C SER A 51 4.88 -4.25 -4.88
N GLN A 52 5.29 -5.06 -3.91
CA GLN A 52 4.37 -5.69 -2.96
C GLN A 52 3.64 -4.65 -2.10
N SER A 53 4.33 -3.61 -1.64
CA SER A 53 3.71 -2.54 -0.85
C SER A 53 2.64 -1.76 -1.63
N GLN A 54 2.86 -1.54 -2.92
CA GLN A 54 1.85 -0.94 -3.80
C GLN A 54 0.63 -1.85 -3.98
N SER A 55 0.85 -3.14 -4.20
CA SER A 55 -0.25 -4.12 -4.28
C SER A 55 -1.09 -4.13 -3.01
N ASN A 56 -0.44 -4.12 -1.84
CA ASN A 56 -1.13 -4.06 -0.55
C ASN A 56 -1.95 -2.76 -0.38
N MET A 57 -1.43 -1.62 -0.86
CA MET A 57 -2.16 -0.35 -0.83
C MET A 57 -3.40 -0.39 -1.73
N ILE A 58 -3.29 -0.96 -2.93
CA ILE A 58 -4.41 -1.15 -3.85
C ILE A 58 -5.47 -2.07 -3.24
N GLU A 59 -5.05 -3.15 -2.59
CA GLU A 59 -5.95 -4.07 -1.90
C GLU A 59 -6.69 -3.36 -0.76
N ALA A 60 -5.99 -2.59 0.08
CA ALA A 60 -6.61 -1.81 1.16
C ALA A 60 -7.66 -0.80 0.62
N GLN A 61 -7.34 -0.11 -0.48
CA GLN A 61 -8.28 0.80 -1.15
C GLN A 61 -9.51 0.06 -1.69
N THR A 62 -9.32 -1.13 -2.25
CA THR A 62 -10.40 -1.98 -2.75
C THR A 62 -11.31 -2.45 -1.62
N GLN A 63 -10.74 -2.91 -0.50
CA GLN A 63 -11.51 -3.34 0.67
C GLN A 63 -12.32 -2.19 1.30
N TYR A 64 -11.72 -1.00 1.41
CA TYR A 64 -12.45 0.18 1.84
C TYR A 64 -13.68 0.46 0.97
N LYS A 65 -13.53 0.39 -0.37
CA LYS A 65 -14.66 0.60 -1.29
C LYS A 65 -15.76 -0.44 -1.15
N ILE A 66 -15.39 -1.70 -0.88
CA ILE A 66 -16.36 -2.75 -0.56
C ILE A 66 -17.11 -2.43 0.73
N HIS A 67 -16.40 -2.06 1.80
CA HIS A 67 -17.01 -1.72 3.09
C HIS A 67 -17.88 -0.45 3.03
N GLU A 68 -17.46 0.56 2.29
CA GLU A 68 -18.21 1.78 2.04
C GLU A 68 -19.52 1.47 1.31
N THR A 69 -19.46 0.67 0.23
CA THR A 69 -20.64 0.26 -0.55
C THR A 69 -21.61 -0.57 0.30
N GLU A 70 -21.09 -1.54 1.06
CA GLU A 70 -21.90 -2.38 1.94
C GLU A 70 -22.57 -1.56 3.05
N TYR A 71 -21.85 -0.60 3.63
CA TYR A 71 -22.41 0.32 4.61
C TYR A 71 -23.57 1.13 4.01
N LEU A 72 -23.35 1.75 2.84
CA LEU A 72 -24.38 2.54 2.13
C LEU A 72 -25.63 1.70 1.82
N ARG A 73 -25.43 0.46 1.36
CA ARG A 73 -26.52 -0.49 1.11
C ARG A 73 -27.34 -0.76 2.36
N VAL A 74 -26.68 -1.04 3.49
CA VAL A 74 -27.34 -1.35 4.77
C VAL A 74 -28.10 -0.15 5.34
N VAL A 75 -27.60 1.07 5.15
CA VAL A 75 -28.28 2.29 5.63
C VAL A 75 -29.30 2.86 4.62
N GLY A 76 -29.57 2.14 3.52
CA GLY A 76 -30.56 2.55 2.51
C GLY A 76 -30.17 3.78 1.72
N ARG A 77 -28.87 4.03 1.55
CA ARG A 77 -28.31 5.18 0.81
C ARG A 77 -27.62 4.78 -0.50
N LEU A 78 -27.78 3.53 -0.92
CA LEU A 78 -27.31 3.02 -2.20
C LEU A 78 -28.53 2.91 -3.13
N GLU A 79 -28.57 3.71 -4.19
CA GLU A 79 -29.63 3.70 -5.23
C GLU A 79 -29.27 2.77 -6.39
#